data_AF-A0A1I5XVV7-F1
#
_entry.id   AF-A0A1I5XVV7-F1
#
_cell.length_a   1.000
_cell.length_b   1.000
_cell.length_c   1.000
_cell.angle_alpha   90.00
_cell.angle_beta   90.00
_cell.angle_gamma   90.00
#
_symmetry.space_group_name_H-M   'P 1'
#
loop_
_entity.id
_entity.type
_entity.pdbx_description
1 polymer ?
#
loop_
_entity_poly.entity_id
_entity_poly.type
_entity_poly.pdbx_seq_one_letter_code
_entity_poly.pdbx_strand_id
1 'polypeptide(L)'
;MISTMRVGMTGIFMPIKYDDTSYWEQNGTKLFLSDIAEYGFLDGMRYAFLVSDSEGIIFDREAYPSITEANSLDEIERYIVQMINRNR
;
A
#
# COMPACT_ATOMS: atom_id res chain seq x y z
N MET A 1 4.16 3.61 -10.59
CA MET A 1 3.74 2.31 -10.01
C MET A 1 2.31 1.93 -10.31
N ILE A 2 1.29 2.76 -10.04
CA ILE A 2 -0.09 2.47 -10.50
C ILE A 2 -0.13 2.25 -12.02
N SER A 3 0.61 3.07 -12.77
CA SER A 3 0.77 2.93 -14.23
C SER A 3 1.44 1.63 -14.68
N THR A 4 2.13 0.92 -13.78
CA THR A 4 2.85 -0.33 -14.07
C THR A 4 2.00 -1.57 -13.75
N MET A 5 0.96 -1.43 -12.94
CA MET A 5 0.05 -2.53 -12.59
C MET A 5 -0.66 -3.09 -13.81
N ARG A 6 -0.70 -4.42 -13.94
CA ARG A 6 -1.39 -5.17 -15.00
C ARG A 6 -2.16 -6.33 -14.38
N VAL A 7 -3.26 -6.71 -15.03
CA VAL A 7 -4.02 -7.91 -14.64
C VAL A 7 -3.10 -9.13 -14.69
N GLY A 8 -3.16 -9.96 -13.64
CA GLY A 8 -2.35 -11.17 -13.52
C GLY A 8 -1.02 -10.99 -12.77
N MET A 9 -0.62 -9.76 -12.42
CA MET A 9 0.55 -9.54 -11.57
C MET A 9 0.27 -9.98 -10.13
N THR A 10 1.28 -10.58 -9.50
CA THR A 10 1.27 -10.90 -8.07
C THR A 10 1.87 -9.74 -7.27
N GLY A 11 1.30 -9.43 -6.11
CA GLY A 11 1.82 -8.39 -5.25
C GLY A 11 1.22 -8.37 -3.86
N ILE A 12 1.80 -7.54 -3.01
CA ILE A 12 1.29 -7.23 -1.66
C ILE A 12 0.68 -5.84 -1.71
N PHE A 13 -0.55 -5.72 -1.21
CA PHE A 13 -1.26 -4.46 -1.04
C PHE A 13 -1.49 -4.21 0.44
N MET A 14 -1.35 -2.96 0.86
CA MET A 14 -1.57 -2.53 2.23
C MET A 14 -2.77 -1.58 2.33
N PRO A 15 -4.01 -2.07 2.17
CA PRO A 15 -5.17 -1.22 2.33
C PRO A 15 -5.35 -0.79 3.79
N ILE A 16 -5.90 0.40 3.99
CA ILE A 16 -6.22 0.94 5.31
C ILE A 16 -7.73 0.82 5.52
N LYS A 17 -8.13 0.24 6.66
CA LYS A 17 -9.55 0.19 7.02
C LYS A 17 -10.00 1.60 7.37
N TYR A 18 -11.08 2.06 6.73
CA TYR A 18 -11.65 3.34 7.11
C TYR A 18 -12.37 3.23 8.46
N ASP A 19 -12.26 4.29 9.25
CA ASP A 19 -12.93 4.47 10.53
C ASP A 19 -13.72 5.79 10.53
N ASP A 20 -14.31 6.14 11.67
CA ASP A 20 -15.12 7.35 11.82
C ASP A 20 -14.31 8.65 11.66
N THR A 21 -12.97 8.57 11.62
CA THR A 21 -12.08 9.70 11.36
C THR A 21 -11.71 9.83 9.88
N SER A 22 -12.06 8.83 9.07
CA SER A 22 -11.74 8.75 7.65
C SER A 22 -12.80 9.45 6.80
N TYR A 23 -12.69 10.78 6.69
CA TYR A 23 -13.61 11.59 5.88
C TYR A 23 -12.86 12.61 5.01
N TRP A 24 -13.50 12.99 3.90
CA TRP A 24 -13.11 14.15 3.12
C TRP A 24 -14.07 15.30 3.39
N GLU A 25 -13.53 16.48 3.70
CA GLU A 25 -14.31 17.69 3.94
C GLU A 25 -13.94 18.79 2.95
N GLN A 26 -14.96 19.32 2.26
CA GLN A 26 -14.79 20.43 1.34
C GLN A 26 -16.06 21.30 1.33
N ASN A 27 -15.89 22.62 1.34
CA ASN A 27 -17.00 23.59 1.33
C ASN A 27 -18.06 23.34 2.41
N GLY A 28 -17.64 22.91 3.61
CA GLY A 28 -18.52 22.62 4.74
C GLY A 28 -19.34 21.31 4.62
N THR A 29 -19.05 20.48 3.62
CA THR A 29 -19.67 19.16 3.43
C THR A 29 -18.66 18.06 3.76
N LYS A 30 -19.10 17.04 4.49
CA LYS A 30 -18.30 15.85 4.84
C LYS A 30 -18.79 14.62 4.08
N LEU A 31 -17.86 13.87 3.51
CA LEU A 31 -18.08 12.55 2.92
C LEU A 31 -17.24 11.54 3.70
N PHE A 32 -17.90 10.61 4.40
CA PHE A 32 -17.20 9.52 5.06
C PHE A 32 -16.74 8.51 4.00
N LEU A 33 -15.47 8.14 4.04
CA LEU A 33 -14.89 7.26 3.02
C LEU A 33 -15.44 5.82 3.14
N SER A 34 -15.86 5.43 4.35
CA SER A 34 -16.55 4.17 4.64
C SER A 34 -17.89 4.01 3.93
N ASP A 35 -18.55 5.11 3.55
CA ASP A 35 -19.79 5.08 2.76
C ASP A 35 -19.55 4.65 1.30
N ILE A 36 -18.30 4.77 0.83
CA ILE A 36 -17.89 4.43 -0.55
C ILE A 36 -17.32 3.00 -0.59
N ALA A 37 -16.44 2.67 0.37
CA ALA A 37 -15.79 1.37 0.47
C ALA A 37 -15.33 1.11 1.91
N GLU A 38 -15.18 -0.15 2.31
CA GLU A 38 -14.68 -0.48 3.66
C GLU A 38 -13.18 -0.17 3.84
N TYR A 39 -12.41 -0.19 2.75
CA TYR A 39 -10.97 -0.02 2.76
C TYR A 39 -10.51 1.00 1.73
N GLY A 40 -9.52 1.79 2.13
CA GLY A 40 -8.82 2.77 1.30
C GLY A 40 -7.48 2.29 0.81
N PHE A 41 -7.10 2.80 -0.35
CA PHE A 41 -5.76 2.65 -0.90
C PHE A 41 -5.16 4.04 -1.12
N LEU A 42 -4.29 4.48 -0.20
CA LEU A 42 -3.83 5.87 -0.15
C LEU A 42 -3.03 6.25 -1.39
N ASP A 43 -1.95 5.51 -1.67
CA ASP A 43 -1.16 5.67 -2.88
C ASP A 43 -0.55 4.33 -3.28
N GLY A 44 -0.45 4.09 -4.59
CA GLY A 44 0.14 2.85 -5.10
C GLY A 44 1.66 2.89 -5.19
N MET A 45 2.34 3.85 -4.56
CA MET A 45 3.81 3.86 -4.48
C MET A 45 4.30 3.26 -3.16
N ARG A 46 3.66 3.61 -2.06
CA ARG A 46 4.01 3.17 -0.71
C ARG A 46 3.21 1.95 -0.31
N TYR A 47 1.96 1.84 -0.75
CA TYR A 47 1.06 0.78 -0.28
C TYR A 47 0.96 -0.42 -1.24
N ALA A 48 1.80 -0.47 -2.29
CA ALA A 48 1.85 -1.56 -3.26
C ALA A 48 3.27 -2.08 -3.48
N PHE A 49 3.42 -3.40 -3.55
CA PHE A 49 4.66 -4.09 -3.91
C PHE A 49 4.34 -5.13 -4.97
N LEU A 50 4.96 -5.05 -6.13
CA LEU A 50 4.54 -5.82 -7.31
C LEU A 50 5.69 -6.64 -7.88
N VAL A 51 5.41 -7.89 -8.26
CA VAL A 51 6.33 -8.73 -9.02
C VAL A 51 6.27 -8.35 -10.49
N SER A 52 7.44 -8.14 -11.07
CA SER A 52 7.69 -7.85 -12.48
C SER A 52 8.67 -8.88 -13.03
N ASP A 53 8.31 -9.51 -14.15
CA ASP A 53 9.15 -10.53 -14.80
C ASP A 53 10.50 -9.96 -15.28
N SER A 54 10.57 -8.65 -15.55
CA SER A 54 11.78 -7.99 -16.06
C SER A 54 12.55 -7.19 -15.01
N GLU A 55 11.89 -6.69 -13.97
CA GLU A 55 12.47 -5.75 -13.00
C GLU A 55 12.54 -6.32 -11.57
N GLY A 56 12.12 -7.57 -11.36
CA GLY A 56 12.05 -8.16 -10.03
C GLY A 56 10.88 -7.56 -9.25
N ILE A 57 11.14 -6.91 -8.11
CA ILE A 57 10.07 -6.29 -7.32
C ILE A 57 10.09 -4.78 -7.47
N ILE A 58 8.92 -4.25 -7.80
CA ILE A 58 8.65 -2.82 -7.98
C ILE A 58 7.94 -2.32 -6.72
N PHE A 59 8.59 -1.40 -6.01
CA PHE A 59 8.05 -0.62 -4.89
C PHE A 59 8.87 0.66 -4.70
N ASP A 60 8.37 1.60 -3.89
CA ASP A 60 9.10 2.83 -3.56
C ASP A 60 10.24 2.55 -2.58
N ARG A 61 11.45 2.36 -3.10
CA ARG A 61 12.62 2.08 -2.25
C ARG A 61 13.00 3.26 -1.35
N GLU A 62 12.71 4.50 -1.75
CA GLU A 62 12.99 5.69 -0.94
C GLU A 62 12.06 5.78 0.27
N ALA A 63 10.79 5.36 0.11
CA ALA A 63 9.85 5.28 1.22
C ALA A 63 10.19 4.17 2.23
N TYR A 64 10.99 3.18 1.82
CA TYR A 64 11.33 2.00 2.62
C TYR A 64 12.85 1.73 2.69
N PRO A 65 13.63 2.65 3.30
CA PRO A 65 15.09 2.59 3.27
C PRO A 65 15.68 1.32 3.93
N SER A 66 14.94 0.68 4.85
CA SER A 66 15.37 -0.54 5.54
C SER A 66 15.23 -1.82 4.69
N ILE A 67 14.49 -1.76 3.60
CA ILE A 67 14.30 -2.87 2.65
C ILE A 67 14.68 -2.46 1.23
N THR A 68 15.53 -1.44 1.06
CA THR A 68 16.00 -0.97 -0.25
C THR A 68 16.62 -2.07 -1.11
N GLU A 69 17.15 -3.13 -0.51
CA GLU A 69 17.74 -4.27 -1.24
C GLU A 69 16.80 -5.47 -1.36
N ALA A 70 15.56 -5.37 -0.86
CA ALA A 70 14.62 -6.47 -0.91
C ALA A 70 14.29 -6.86 -2.36
N ASN A 71 14.27 -8.17 -2.60
CA ASN A 71 14.11 -8.76 -3.92
C ASN A 71 13.05 -9.88 -3.99
N SER A 72 12.41 -10.20 -2.85
CA SER A 72 11.33 -11.19 -2.77
C SER A 72 10.12 -10.64 -2.01
N LEU A 73 8.92 -11.12 -2.35
CA LEU A 73 7.71 -10.74 -1.63
C LEU A 73 7.76 -11.22 -0.18
N ASP A 74 8.42 -12.35 0.09
CA ASP A 74 8.61 -12.88 1.44
C ASP A 74 9.41 -11.93 2.34
N GLU A 75 10.45 -11.27 1.82
CA GLU A 75 11.21 -10.26 2.57
C GLU A 75 10.35 -9.04 2.89
N ILE A 76 9.57 -8.58 1.91
CA ILE A 76 8.64 -7.47 2.06
C ILE A 76 7.54 -7.81 3.06
N GLU A 77 6.95 -9.00 2.97
CA GLU A 77 5.91 -9.47 3.89
C GLU A 77 6.45 -9.50 5.32
N ARG A 78 7.61 -10.12 5.55
CA ARG A 78 8.25 -10.15 6.88
C ARG A 78 8.46 -8.74 7.43
N TYR A 79 8.92 -7.82 6.60
CA TYR A 79 9.10 -6.43 6.99
C TYR A 79 7.77 -5.75 7.36
N ILE A 80 6.74 -5.88 6.52
CA ILE A 80 5.42 -5.28 6.74
C ILE A 80 4.79 -5.81 8.03
N VAL A 81 4.84 -7.13 8.24
CA VAL A 81 4.32 -7.76 9.47
C VAL A 81 5.05 -7.23 10.70
N GLN A 82 6.38 -7.09 10.64
CA GLN A 82 7.16 -6.48 11.73
C GLN A 82 6.77 -5.02 11.96
N MET A 83 6.59 -4.24 10.89
CA MET A 83 6.18 -2.83 10.96
C MET A 83 4.81 -2.68 11.62
N ILE A 84 3.82 -3.47 11.18
CA ILE A 84 2.46 -3.44 11.76
C ILE A 84 2.49 -3.83 13.23
N ASN A 85 3.25 -4.88 13.59
CA ASN A 85 3.35 -5.34 14.98
C ASN A 85 4.09 -4.36 15.90
N ARG A 86 4.94 -3.46 15.37
CA ARG A 86 5.56 -2.38 16.14
C ARG A 86 4.62 -1.20 16.39
N ASN A 87 3.62 -1.03 15.52
CA ASN A 87 2.67 0.08 15.57
C ASN A 87 1.35 -0.29 16.28
N ARG A 88 1.27 -1.49 16.85
CA ARG A 88 0.17 -1.98 17.69
C ARG A 88 0.57 -1.86 19.16
#